data_AF-A0AAN8FQ81-F1
#
_entry.id   AF-A0AAN8FQ81-F1
#
_cell.length_a   1.000
_cell.length_b   1.000
_cell.length_c   1.000
_cell.angle_alpha   90.00
_cell.angle_beta   90.00
_cell.angle_gamma   90.00
#
_symmetry.space_group_name_H-M   'P 1'
#
loop_
_entity.id
_entity.type
_entity.pdbx_description
1 polymer ?
#
loop_
_entity_poly.entity_id
_entity_poly.type
_entity_poly.pdbx_seq_one_letter_code
_entity_poly.pdbx_strand_id
1 'polypeptide(L)'
;MRSLLLLIALSTACLAMVIPPARDNVVECLMCEKAVRAAAPNLGKDTETIEKDFDEDCVKDLKIPLAGKECEKYINKNLDPIIKELESGTAPKDVCTKLHEC
;
A
#
# COMPACT_ATOMS: atom_id res chain seq x y z
N MET A 1 39.43 32.18 9.57
CA MET A 1 39.08 31.57 8.26
C MET A 1 39.46 30.08 8.14
N ARG A 2 40.55 29.57 8.73
CA ARG A 2 40.89 28.14 8.71
C ARG A 2 39.99 27.24 9.59
N SER A 3 39.60 27.70 10.78
CA SER A 3 38.71 26.91 11.68
C SER A 3 37.27 26.79 11.18
N LEU A 4 36.80 27.72 10.34
CA LEU A 4 35.46 27.67 9.77
C LEU A 4 35.33 26.57 8.69
N LEU A 5 36.44 26.28 7.99
CA LEU A 5 36.49 25.28 6.92
C LEU A 5 36.50 23.84 7.45
N LEU A 6 36.93 23.64 8.70
CA LEU A 6 36.99 22.31 9.33
C LEU A 6 35.63 21.84 9.88
N LEU A 7 34.72 22.77 10.22
CA LEU A 7 33.39 22.44 10.73
C LEU A 7 32.39 22.03 9.64
N ILE A 8 32.63 22.43 8.38
CA ILE A 8 31.76 22.13 7.24
C ILE A 8 31.98 20.68 6.73
N ALA A 9 33.14 20.08 7.00
CA ALA A 9 33.48 18.74 6.54
C ALA A 9 32.82 17.60 7.34
N LEU A 10 32.20 17.90 8.49
CA LEU A 10 31.62 16.88 9.39
C LEU A 10 30.10 16.69 9.26
N SER A 11 29.38 17.54 8.51
CA SER A 11 27.91 17.49 8.44
C SER A 11 27.33 16.87 7.17
N THR A 12 28.14 16.53 6.17
CA THR A 12 27.63 16.02 4.86
C THR A 12 27.45 14.51 4.78
N ALA A 13 27.66 13.75 5.86
CA ALA A 13 27.60 12.28 5.83
C ALA A 13 26.22 11.65 6.12
N CYS A 14 25.14 12.43 6.29
CA CYS A 14 23.84 11.88 6.72
C CYS A 14 22.77 11.71 5.63
N LEU A 15 23.02 12.05 4.36
CA LEU A 15 21.99 11.95 3.31
C LEU A 15 22.01 10.64 2.50
N ALA A 16 22.90 9.69 2.82
CA ALA A 16 22.92 8.38 2.17
C ALA A 16 22.15 7.30 2.96
N MET A 17 21.10 7.69 3.70
CA MET A 17 20.10 6.71 4.13
C MET A 17 19.32 6.30 2.87
N VAL A 18 19.84 5.31 2.15
CA VAL A 18 19.04 4.51 1.23
C VAL A 18 17.92 3.93 2.09
N ILE A 19 16.73 4.54 2.02
CA ILE A 19 15.53 4.01 2.66
C ILE A 19 15.35 2.61 2.06
N PRO A 20 15.41 1.54 2.87
CA PRO A 20 15.24 0.20 2.33
C PRO A 20 13.87 0.09 1.66
N PRO A 21 13.75 -0.53 0.47
CA PRO A 21 12.46 -0.74 -0.21
C PRO A 21 11.45 -1.56 0.63
N ALA A 22 11.88 -2.09 1.78
CA ALA A 22 11.04 -2.84 2.69
C ALA A 22 9.86 -2.04 3.29
N ARG A 23 9.88 -0.71 3.32
CA ARG A 23 8.75 0.06 3.90
C ARG A 23 7.56 0.20 2.95
N ASP A 24 7.81 0.38 1.66
CA ASP A 24 6.74 0.52 0.67
C ASP A 24 5.98 -0.80 0.54
N ASN A 25 6.70 -1.93 0.46
CA ASN A 25 6.09 -3.25 0.39
C ASN A 25 5.20 -3.58 1.61
N VAL A 26 5.48 -3.08 2.81
CA VAL A 26 4.66 -3.38 4.00
C VAL A 26 3.31 -2.66 3.96
N VAL A 27 3.30 -1.41 3.49
CA VAL A 27 2.07 -0.63 3.39
C VAL A 27 1.23 -1.13 2.21
N GLU A 28 1.87 -1.38 1.07
CA GLU A 28 1.22 -1.96 -0.12
C GLU A 28 0.65 -3.34 0.18
N CYS A 29 1.40 -4.21 0.88
CA CYS A 29 0.93 -5.52 1.31
C CYS A 29 -0.29 -5.42 2.22
N LEU A 30 -0.26 -4.53 3.22
CA LEU A 30 -1.40 -4.30 4.10
C LEU A 30 -2.63 -3.85 3.31
N MET A 31 -2.49 -2.86 2.43
CA MET A 31 -3.60 -2.38 1.60
C MET A 31 -4.15 -3.48 0.70
N CYS A 32 -3.28 -4.28 0.07
CA CYS A 32 -3.69 -5.41 -0.75
C CYS A 32 -4.51 -6.42 0.05
N GLU A 33 -4.05 -6.83 1.24
CA GLU A 33 -4.75 -7.80 2.07
C GLU A 33 -6.16 -7.31 2.47
N LYS A 34 -6.32 -6.00 2.69
CA LYS A 34 -7.64 -5.40 2.95
C LYS A 34 -8.53 -5.40 1.71
N ALA A 35 -7.99 -5.07 0.54
CA ALA A 35 -8.71 -5.13 -0.72
C ALA A 35 -9.17 -6.55 -1.03
N VAL A 36 -8.31 -7.54 -0.83
CA VAL A 36 -8.66 -8.95 -0.96
C VAL A 36 -9.77 -9.34 0.02
N ARG A 37 -9.68 -8.91 1.29
CA ARG A 37 -10.70 -9.21 2.31
C ARG A 37 -12.07 -8.61 1.94
N ALA A 38 -12.10 -7.41 1.38
CA ALA A 38 -13.33 -6.76 0.93
C ALA A 38 -13.88 -7.40 -0.37
N ALA A 39 -13.01 -7.75 -1.32
CA ALA A 39 -13.39 -8.27 -2.63
C ALA A 39 -13.82 -9.75 -2.61
N ALA A 40 -13.10 -10.62 -1.90
CA ALA A 40 -13.33 -12.07 -1.89
C ALA A 40 -14.77 -12.50 -1.53
N PRO A 41 -15.44 -11.95 -0.49
CA PRO A 41 -16.84 -12.30 -0.19
C PRO A 41 -17.85 -11.63 -1.13
N ASN A 42 -17.42 -10.67 -1.95
CA ASN A 42 -18.27 -9.84 -2.79
C ASN A 42 -18.03 -10.09 -4.30
N LEU A 43 -17.31 -11.17 -4.67
CA LEU A 43 -17.10 -11.55 -6.07
C LEU A 43 -18.45 -11.72 -6.79
N GLY A 44 -18.56 -11.09 -7.97
CA GLY A 44 -19.80 -11.10 -8.78
C GLY A 44 -20.87 -10.11 -8.32
N LYS A 45 -20.61 -9.27 -7.32
CA LYS A 45 -21.41 -8.08 -7.01
C LYS A 45 -20.89 -6.86 -7.76
N ASP A 46 -21.67 -5.79 -7.76
CA ASP A 46 -21.27 -4.52 -8.36
C ASP A 46 -20.01 -3.95 -7.68
N THR A 47 -19.06 -3.46 -8.48
CA THR A 47 -17.77 -2.93 -8.03
C THR A 47 -17.92 -1.83 -6.97
N GLU A 48 -18.94 -0.99 -7.07
CA GLU A 48 -19.25 0.07 -6.10
C GLU A 48 -19.45 -0.48 -4.67
N THR A 49 -20.01 -1.69 -4.53
CA THR A 49 -20.17 -2.33 -3.22
C THR A 49 -18.81 -2.74 -2.64
N ILE A 50 -17.91 -3.25 -3.48
CA ILE A 50 -16.57 -3.68 -3.08
C ILE A 50 -15.71 -2.48 -2.70
N GLU A 51 -15.78 -1.40 -3.48
CA GLU A 51 -15.06 -0.15 -3.21
C GLU A 51 -15.46 0.44 -1.87
N LYS A 52 -16.76 0.49 -1.59
CA LYS A 52 -17.27 1.00 -0.31
C LYS A 52 -16.78 0.17 0.89
N ASP A 53 -16.86 -1.16 0.79
CA ASP A 53 -16.42 -2.06 1.86
C ASP A 53 -14.91 -1.90 2.12
N PHE A 54 -14.10 -1.71 1.07
CA PHE A 54 -12.67 -1.43 1.23
C PHE A 54 -12.40 -0.06 1.86
N ASP A 55 -13.04 1.00 1.38
CA ASP A 55 -12.78 2.35 1.87
C ASP A 55 -13.08 2.47 3.36
N GLU A 56 -14.16 1.82 3.82
CA GLU A 56 -14.50 1.75 5.25
C GLU A 56 -13.43 1.03 6.07
N ASP A 57 -12.93 -0.11 5.61
CA ASP A 57 -11.92 -0.90 6.33
C ASP A 57 -10.53 -0.26 6.28
N CYS A 58 -10.16 0.29 5.12
CA CYS A 58 -8.86 0.91 4.89
C CYS A 58 -8.68 2.18 5.73
N VAL A 59 -9.70 3.04 5.83
CA VAL A 59 -9.64 4.26 6.65
C VAL A 59 -9.57 3.94 8.15
N LYS A 60 -10.31 2.92 8.62
CA LYS A 60 -10.28 2.48 10.03
C LYS A 60 -8.89 1.99 10.46
N ASP A 61 -8.19 1.31 9.56
CA ASP A 61 -6.94 0.63 9.87
C ASP A 61 -5.70 1.52 9.70
N LEU A 62 -5.66 2.41 8.70
CA LEU A 62 -4.46 3.19 8.40
C LEU A 62 -4.16 4.27 9.45
N LYS A 63 -5.13 4.76 10.24
CA LYS A 63 -4.96 5.73 11.35
C LYS A 63 -3.99 6.90 11.09
N ILE A 64 -3.80 7.29 9.82
CA ILE A 64 -2.95 8.40 9.39
C ILE A 64 -3.80 9.57 8.88
N PRO A 65 -3.27 10.81 8.95
CA PRO A 65 -3.84 11.91 8.20
C PRO A 65 -3.93 11.53 6.71
N LEU A 66 -5.05 11.86 6.06
CA LEU A 66 -5.30 11.56 4.65
C LEU A 66 -5.46 10.07 4.29
N ALA A 67 -5.69 9.18 5.27
CA ALA A 67 -5.95 7.75 5.01
C ALA A 67 -6.97 7.54 3.88
N GLY A 68 -8.09 8.28 3.87
CA GLY A 68 -9.11 8.16 2.82
C GLY A 68 -8.58 8.42 1.41
N LYS A 69 -7.69 9.40 1.22
CA LYS A 69 -7.12 9.68 -0.11
C LYS A 69 -6.16 8.59 -0.58
N GLU A 70 -5.40 8.00 0.34
CA GLU A 70 -4.50 6.90 0.02
C GLU A 70 -5.28 5.61 -0.28
N CYS A 71 -6.36 5.34 0.46
CA CYS A 71 -7.30 4.24 0.20
C CYS A 71 -7.95 4.37 -1.18
N GLU A 72 -8.51 5.54 -1.47
CA GLU A 72 -9.14 5.83 -2.76
C GLU A 72 -8.14 5.67 -3.92
N LYS A 73 -6.92 6.20 -3.77
CA LYS A 73 -5.87 6.06 -4.76
C LYS A 73 -5.44 4.61 -4.96
N TYR A 74 -5.40 3.82 -3.89
CA TYR A 74 -5.06 2.40 -3.95
C TYR A 74 -6.13 1.61 -4.69
N ILE A 75 -7.41 1.72 -4.32
CA ILE A 75 -8.53 1.07 -5.01
C ILE A 75 -8.48 1.35 -6.50
N ASN A 76 -8.42 2.63 -6.88
CA ASN A 76 -8.53 3.06 -8.26
C ASN A 76 -7.45 2.45 -9.16
N LYS A 77 -6.31 2.10 -8.57
CA LYS A 77 -5.18 1.49 -9.28
C LYS A 77 -5.22 -0.05 -9.22
N ASN A 78 -5.56 -0.61 -8.07
CA ASN A 78 -5.22 -1.99 -7.71
C ASN A 78 -6.44 -2.89 -7.46
N LEU A 79 -7.67 -2.36 -7.30
CA LEU A 79 -8.85 -3.18 -7.01
C LEU A 79 -9.20 -4.13 -8.17
N ASP A 80 -9.23 -3.61 -9.40
CA ASP A 80 -9.50 -4.41 -10.60
C ASP A 80 -8.55 -5.61 -10.78
N PRO A 81 -7.21 -5.44 -10.69
CA PRO A 81 -6.27 -6.55 -10.65
C PRO A 81 -6.56 -7.58 -9.56
N ILE A 82 -6.92 -7.14 -8.36
CA ILE A 82 -7.24 -8.02 -7.23
C ILE A 82 -8.49 -8.84 -7.51
N ILE A 83 -9.56 -8.21 -8.03
CA ILE A 83 -10.80 -8.92 -8.41
C ILE A 83 -10.50 -9.95 -9.50
N LYS A 84 -9.74 -9.58 -10.55
CA LYS A 84 -9.38 -10.51 -11.63
C LYS A 84 -8.61 -11.72 -11.14
N GLU A 85 -7.69 -11.53 -10.21
CA GLU A 85 -6.95 -12.65 -9.61
C GLU A 85 -7.88 -13.60 -8.85
N LEU A 86 -8.78 -13.05 -8.04
CA LEU A 86 -9.79 -13.82 -7.32
C LEU A 86 -10.75 -14.57 -8.26
N GLU A 87 -11.21 -13.91 -9.33
CA GLU A 87 -12.07 -14.52 -10.37
C GLU A 87 -11.34 -15.63 -11.15
N SER A 88 -10.02 -15.51 -11.31
CA SER A 88 -9.19 -16.54 -11.95
C SER A 88 -8.98 -17.79 -11.07
N GLY A 89 -9.45 -17.76 -9.82
CA GLY A 89 -9.34 -18.85 -8.87
C GLY A 89 -8.09 -18.79 -7.98
N THR A 90 -7.35 -17.67 -7.99
CA THR A 90 -6.26 -17.45 -7.04
C THR A 90 -6.84 -17.41 -5.63
N ALA A 91 -6.27 -18.19 -4.70
CA ALA A 91 -6.73 -18.19 -3.33
C ALA A 91 -6.49 -16.81 -2.70
N PRO A 92 -7.43 -16.25 -1.90
CA PRO A 92 -7.29 -14.91 -1.33
C PRO A 92 -5.92 -14.63 -0.67
N LYS A 93 -5.42 -15.59 0.10
CA LYS A 93 -4.11 -15.50 0.78
C LYS A 93 -2.90 -15.36 -0.16
N ASP A 94 -3.03 -15.74 -1.43
CA ASP A 94 -1.94 -15.80 -2.40
C ASP A 94 -2.00 -14.61 -3.40
N VAL A 95 -3.11 -13.86 -3.42
CA VAL A 95 -3.34 -12.75 -4.37
C VAL A 95 -2.27 -11.67 -4.25
N CYS A 96 -1.99 -11.20 -3.04
CA CYS A 96 -1.06 -10.09 -2.84
C CYS A 96 0.38 -10.43 -3.18
N THR A 97 0.79 -11.68 -2.90
CA THR A 97 2.09 -12.20 -3.35
C THR A 97 2.17 -12.33 -4.87
N LYS A 98 1.07 -12.73 -5.51
CA LYS A 98 0.99 -12.87 -6.97
C LYS A 98 1.00 -11.52 -7.68
N LEU A 99 0.45 -10.49 -7.05
CA LEU A 99 0.47 -9.11 -7.54
C LEU A 99 1.76 -8.35 -7.17
N HIS A 100 2.68 -8.99 -6.44
CA HIS A 100 3.93 -8.38 -5.96
C HIS A 100 3.74 -7.17 -5.04
N GLU A 101 2.58 -7.09 -4.40
CA GLU A 101 2.28 -6.12 -3.35
C GLU A 101 2.75 -6.65 -1.98
N CYS A 102 2.91 -7.98 -1.89
CA CYS A 102 3.70 -8.74 -0.92
C CYS A 102 4.63 -9.70 -1.71
#